data_AF-A0A9P8LIM7-F1
#
_entry.id   AF-A0A9P8LIM7-F1
#
_cell.length_a   1.000
_cell.length_b   1.000
_cell.length_c   1.000
_cell.angle_alpha   90.00
_cell.angle_beta   90.00
_cell.angle_gamma   90.00
#
_symmetry.space_group_name_H-M   'P 1'
#
loop_
_entity.id
_entity.type
_entity.pdbx_description
1 polymer ?
#
loop_
_entity_poly.entity_id
_entity_poly.type
_entity_poly.pdbx_seq_one_letter_code
_entity_poly.pdbx_strand_id
1 'polypeptide(L)'
;MTVSRTTDQSGPATMTVFYASPSTETTTTTTTPTPPGRDPQERAVSIDMKHLTASGIFSQLSKLTGLETIEATPEEEDIMRNMAEEITVREENAKRSATQRERRKREADMLRQAKGETVGQIA
;
A
#
# COMPACT_ATOMS: atom_id res chain seq x y z
N MET A 1 -15.45 5.97 0.86
CA MET A 1 -14.58 5.72 -0.32
C MET A 1 -14.93 4.35 -0.89
N THR A 2 -15.18 4.26 -2.19
CA THR A 2 -15.58 3.01 -2.86
C THR A 2 -14.55 2.67 -3.92
N VAL A 3 -14.19 1.38 -4.02
CA VAL A 3 -13.21 0.90 -5.00
C VAL A 3 -13.89 -0.15 -5.87
N SER A 4 -13.94 0.10 -7.18
CA SER A 4 -14.35 -0.89 -8.17
C SER A 4 -13.11 -1.57 -8.74
N ARG A 5 -13.02 -2.90 -8.65
CA ARG A 5 -11.89 -3.70 -9.13
C ARG A 5 -12.30 -4.52 -10.34
N THR A 6 -11.40 -4.66 -11.30
CA THR A 6 -11.55 -5.51 -12.48
C THR A 6 -10.32 -6.39 -12.64
N THR A 7 -10.49 -7.55 -13.30
CA THR A 7 -9.38 -8.43 -13.68
C THR A 7 -8.70 -7.99 -14.98
N ASP A 8 -9.37 -7.15 -15.78
CA ASP A 8 -8.83 -6.60 -17.02
C ASP A 8 -7.70 -5.59 -16.73
N GLN A 9 -6.48 -5.95 -17.14
CA GLN A 9 -5.28 -5.14 -16.97
C GLN A 9 -5.17 -4.01 -18.01
N SER A 10 -5.96 -4.06 -19.08
CA SER A 10 -5.98 -3.02 -20.12
C SER A 10 -6.89 -1.84 -19.76
N GLY A 11 -7.79 -2.04 -18.80
CA GLY A 11 -8.78 -1.07 -18.35
C GLY A 11 -8.18 0.22 -17.76
N PRO A 12 -9.01 1.28 -17.65
CA PRO A 12 -8.58 2.56 -17.10
C PRO A 12 -8.37 2.48 -15.59
N ALA A 13 -7.24 3.00 -15.11
CA ALA A 13 -6.93 3.13 -13.69
C ALA A 13 -7.31 4.54 -13.20
N THR A 14 -8.60 4.86 -13.22
CA THR A 14 -9.09 6.22 -12.91
C THR A 14 -9.67 6.31 -11.51
N MET A 15 -9.27 7.34 -10.77
CA MET A 15 -9.91 7.74 -9.52
C MET A 15 -10.77 8.97 -9.77
N THR A 16 -12.01 8.96 -9.27
CA THR A 16 -12.91 10.11 -9.38
C THR A 16 -13.26 10.65 -8.00
N VAL A 17 -13.10 11.95 -7.83
CA VAL A 17 -13.46 12.72 -6.63
C VAL A 17 -14.72 13.52 -6.92
N PHE A 18 -15.73 13.37 -6.07
CA PHE A 18 -16.96 14.15 -6.14
C PHE A 18 -16.90 15.29 -5.14
N TYR A 19 -17.18 16.50 -5.62
CA TYR A 19 -17.36 17.68 -4.80
C TYR A 19 -18.86 17.95 -4.72
N ALA A 20 -19.37 18.09 -3.50
CA ALA A 20 -20.69 18.64 -3.30
C ALA A 20 -20.66 20.11 -3.74
N SER A 21 -21.53 20.50 -4.68
CA SER A 21 -21.68 21.93 -4.98
C SER A 21 -22.33 22.63 -3.79
N PRO A 22 -21.91 23.87 -3.45
CA PRO A 22 -22.77 24.72 -2.65
C PRO A 22 -24.03 24.96 -3.48
N SER A 23 -25.20 24.64 -2.92
CA SER A 23 -26.49 24.85 -3.57
C SER A 23 -26.63 26.32 -3.97
N THR A 24 -26.39 26.62 -5.24
CA THR A 24 -26.91 27.82 -5.90
C THR A 24 -27.30 27.41 -7.30
N GLU A 25 -28.58 27.61 -7.60
CA GLU A 25 -29.26 27.28 -8.84
C GLU A 25 -28.45 27.72 -10.08
N THR A 26 -28.43 26.89 -11.14
CA THR A 26 -28.74 27.27 -12.53
C THR A 26 -28.26 26.18 -13.51
N THR A 27 -29.20 25.76 -14.34
CA THR A 27 -29.20 24.84 -15.48
C THR A 27 -28.08 25.08 -16.50
N THR A 28 -27.48 24.01 -17.05
CA THR A 28 -27.41 23.73 -18.51
C THR A 28 -26.62 22.44 -18.84
N THR A 29 -27.11 21.76 -19.87
CA THR A 29 -26.82 20.41 -20.34
C THR A 29 -25.51 20.28 -21.13
N THR A 30 -24.71 19.23 -20.88
CA THR A 30 -23.93 18.53 -21.94
C THR A 30 -23.67 17.07 -21.53
N THR A 31 -24.02 16.14 -22.41
CA THR A 31 -24.08 14.69 -22.19
C THR A 31 -22.71 14.01 -22.24
N THR A 32 -22.32 13.32 -21.17
CA THR A 32 -21.27 12.27 -21.12
C THR A 32 -21.84 11.15 -20.23
N PRO A 33 -21.64 9.84 -20.50
CA PRO A 33 -22.34 8.78 -19.77
C PRO A 33 -21.95 8.77 -18.28
N THR A 34 -22.87 9.24 -17.44
CA THR A 34 -22.76 9.30 -15.98
C THR A 34 -22.99 7.89 -15.39
N PRO A 35 -22.19 7.44 -14.41
CA PRO A 35 -22.49 6.23 -13.63
C PRO A 35 -23.88 6.31 -12.98
N PRO A 36 -24.60 5.18 -12.80
CA PRO A 36 -25.99 5.22 -12.37
C PRO A 36 -26.11 5.75 -10.93
N GLY A 37 -26.83 6.87 -10.78
CA GLY A 37 -27.26 7.43 -9.48
C GLY A 37 -26.67 8.77 -9.06
N ARG A 38 -26.54 9.78 -9.95
CA ARG A 38 -26.07 11.13 -9.57
C ARG A 38 -27.09 12.23 -9.75
N ASP A 39 -27.13 13.12 -8.77
CA ASP A 39 -27.71 14.46 -8.89
C ASP A 39 -26.87 15.32 -9.86
N PRO A 40 -27.51 16.11 -10.73
CA PRO A 40 -26.84 16.92 -11.75
C PRO A 40 -25.97 18.08 -11.19
N GLN A 41 -25.96 18.28 -9.86
CA GLN A 41 -25.19 19.33 -9.19
C GLN A 41 -23.82 18.86 -8.64
N GLU A 42 -23.41 17.60 -8.80
CA GLU A 42 -22.11 17.15 -8.29
C GLU A 42 -20.97 17.40 -9.29
N ARG A 43 -19.98 18.22 -8.90
CA ARG A 43 -18.76 18.39 -9.71
C ARG A 43 -17.86 17.17 -9.51
N ALA A 44 -17.60 16.44 -10.59
CA ALA A 44 -16.69 15.30 -10.58
C ALA A 44 -15.32 15.68 -11.19
N VAL A 45 -14.22 15.37 -10.50
CA VAL A 45 -12.85 15.48 -11.03
C VAL A 45 -12.24 14.08 -11.11
N SER A 46 -11.68 13.73 -12.25
CA SER A 46 -11.05 12.42 -12.47
C SER A 46 -9.54 12.55 -12.61
N ILE A 47 -8.81 11.61 -12.00
CA ILE A 47 -7.35 11.48 -12.05
C ILE A 47 -7.03 10.13 -12.71
N ASP A 48 -6.25 10.15 -13.78
CA ASP A 48 -5.67 8.93 -14.34
C ASP A 48 -4.43 8.55 -13.53
N MET A 49 -4.46 7.36 -12.93
CA MET A 49 -3.38 6.84 -12.10
C MET A 49 -2.43 5.92 -12.87
N LYS A 50 -2.71 5.64 -14.16
CA LYS A 50 -1.89 4.72 -14.95
C LYS A 50 -0.47 5.28 -15.09
N HIS A 51 0.52 4.41 -14.88
CA HIS A 51 1.96 4.76 -14.94
C HIS A 51 2.43 5.80 -13.90
N LEU A 52 1.62 6.11 -12.88
CA LEU A 52 2.02 6.99 -11.78
C LEU A 52 2.46 6.18 -10.55
N THR A 53 3.45 6.70 -9.82
CA THR A 53 3.81 6.19 -8.49
C THR A 53 2.77 6.64 -7.46
N ALA A 54 2.68 5.91 -6.34
CA ALA A 54 1.78 6.28 -5.24
C ALA A 54 2.00 7.73 -4.76
N SER A 55 3.26 8.18 -4.68
CA SER A 55 3.61 9.56 -4.32
C SER A 55 3.12 10.59 -5.34
N GLY A 56 3.19 10.27 -6.64
CA GLY A 56 2.71 11.12 -7.72
C GLY A 56 1.18 11.27 -7.71
N ILE A 57 0.47 10.15 -7.50
CA ILE A 57 -1.00 10.13 -7.38
C ILE A 57 -1.43 10.98 -6.18
N PHE A 58 -0.79 10.79 -5.03
CA PHE A 58 -1.09 11.56 -3.82
C PHE A 58 -0.88 13.06 -4.05
N SER A 59 0.23 13.47 -4.65
CA SER A 59 0.48 14.89 -4.94
C SER A 59 -0.59 15.51 -5.84
N GLN A 60 -1.06 14.80 -6.87
CA GLN A 60 -2.14 15.28 -7.73
C GLN A 60 -3.46 15.39 -6.97
N LEU A 61 -3.77 14.40 -6.14
CA LEU A 61 -4.96 14.43 -5.29
C LEU A 61 -4.90 15.62 -4.31
N SER A 62 -3.79 15.81 -3.60
CA SER A 62 -3.59 16.93 -2.67
C SER A 62 -3.77 18.29 -3.33
N LYS A 63 -3.26 18.48 -4.54
CA LYS A 63 -3.44 19.72 -5.32
C LYS A 63 -4.89 19.95 -5.71
N LEU A 64 -5.62 18.88 -6.04
CA LEU A 64 -7.02 18.98 -6.49
C LEU A 64 -7.99 19.22 -5.34
N THR A 65 -7.76 18.59 -4.19
CA THR A 65 -8.65 18.72 -3.03
C THR A 65 -8.26 19.86 -2.10
N GLY A 66 -7.06 20.44 -2.25
CA GLY A 66 -6.57 21.49 -1.36
C GLY A 66 -6.42 21.00 0.07
N LEU A 67 -5.96 19.76 0.25
CA LEU A 67 -5.81 19.13 1.56
C LEU A 67 -4.85 19.95 2.44
N GLU A 68 -5.31 20.30 3.64
CA GLU A 68 -4.45 20.82 4.71
C GLU A 68 -3.74 19.65 5.40
N THR A 69 -2.43 19.78 5.60
CA THR A 69 -1.64 18.76 6.30
C THR A 69 -1.75 19.02 7.80
N ILE A 70 -2.27 18.06 8.54
CA ILE A 70 -2.35 18.11 10.00
C ILE A 70 -1.04 17.55 10.55
N GLU A 71 -0.39 18.30 11.43
CA GLU A 71 0.81 17.82 12.12
C GLU A 71 0.47 16.69 13.09
N ALA A 72 1.37 15.72 13.20
CA ALA A 72 1.21 14.61 14.13
C ALA A 72 1.20 15.15 15.57
N THR A 73 0.39 14.54 16.42
CA THR A 73 0.41 14.84 17.85
C THR A 73 1.69 14.27 18.49
N PRO A 74 2.16 14.83 19.62
CA PRO A 74 3.37 14.33 20.29
C PRO A 74 3.29 12.85 20.66
N GLU A 75 2.10 12.35 21.02
CA GLU A 75 1.89 10.93 21.32
C GLU A 75 2.08 10.04 20.08
N GLU A 76 1.62 10.48 18.91
CA GLU A 76 1.80 9.76 17.64
C GLU A 76 3.26 9.75 17.20
N GLU A 77 4.01 10.82 17.45
CA GLU A 77 5.45 10.88 17.19
C GLU A 77 6.23 9.89 18.05
N ASP A 78 5.88 9.76 19.33
CA ASP A 78 6.49 8.78 20.22
C ASP A 78 6.17 7.34 19.79
N ILE A 79 4.95 7.07 19.33
CA ILE A 79 4.59 5.76 18.74
C ILE A 79 5.44 5.47 17.51
N MET A 80 5.62 6.43 16.60
CA MET A 80 6.45 6.26 15.41
C MET A 80 7.91 5.99 15.76
N ARG A 81 8.45 6.69 16.77
CA ARG A 81 9.82 6.47 17.25
C ARG A 81 9.99 5.07 17.84
N ASN A 82 9.08 4.66 18.73
CA ASN A 82 9.12 3.34 19.35
C ASN A 82 9.02 2.23 18.29
N MET A 83 8.15 2.38 17.29
CA MET A 83 8.06 1.44 16.17
C MET A 83 9.37 1.36 15.37
N ALA A 84 10.02 2.49 15.10
CA ALA A 84 11.29 2.52 14.38
C ALA A 84 12.40 1.80 15.16
N GLU A 85 12.49 2.04 16.47
CA GLU A 85 13.42 1.35 17.35
C GLU A 85 13.16 -0.16 17.38
N GLU A 86 11.90 -0.58 17.52
CA GLU A 86 11.53 -2.00 17.48
C GLU A 86 11.93 -2.68 16.17
N ILE A 87 11.75 -2.01 15.02
CA ILE A 87 12.15 -2.56 13.72
C ILE A 87 13.66 -2.81 13.70
N THR A 88 14.47 -1.85 14.15
CA THR A 88 15.93 -2.00 14.16
C THR A 88 16.39 -3.17 15.02
N VAL A 89 15.83 -3.31 16.23
CA VAL A 89 16.14 -4.41 17.15
C VAL A 89 15.70 -5.76 16.57
N ARG A 90 14.52 -5.80 15.93
CA ARG A 90 14.02 -7.01 15.27
C ARG A 90 14.93 -7.45 14.14
N GLU A 91 15.44 -6.53 13.32
CA GLU A 91 16.37 -6.85 12.23
C GLU A 91 17.71 -7.40 12.73
N GLU A 92 18.28 -6.80 13.78
CA GLU A 92 19.51 -7.32 14.39
C GLU A 92 19.32 -8.72 14.96
N ASN A 93 18.21 -8.94 15.67
CA ASN A 93 17.89 -10.24 16.23
C ASN A 93 17.62 -11.28 15.14
N ALA A 94 16.96 -10.89 14.04
CA ALA A 94 16.76 -11.75 12.89
C ALA A 94 18.10 -12.22 12.31
N LYS A 95 19.07 -11.30 12.11
CA LYS A 95 20.43 -11.63 11.63
C LYS A 95 21.15 -12.59 12.59
N ARG A 96 21.13 -12.32 13.90
CA ARG A 96 21.75 -13.20 14.92
C ARG A 96 21.11 -14.58 14.95
N SER A 97 19.79 -14.67 14.80
CA SER A 97 19.08 -15.94 14.78
C SER A 97 19.40 -16.76 13.52
N ALA A 98 19.55 -16.09 12.37
CA ALA A 98 19.89 -16.73 11.11
C ALA A 98 21.29 -17.37 11.17
N THR A 99 22.29 -16.65 11.70
CA THR A 99 23.66 -17.20 11.84
C THR A 99 23.70 -18.39 12.81
N GLN A 100 22.95 -18.34 13.92
CA GLN A 100 22.85 -19.48 14.84
C GLN A 100 22.18 -20.70 14.19
N ARG A 101 21.10 -20.50 13.45
CA ARG A 101 20.41 -21.59 12.73
C ARG A 101 21.33 -22.23 11.69
N GLU A 102 22.09 -21.42 10.96
CA GLU A 102 23.06 -21.92 10.00
C GLU A 102 24.18 -22.71 10.67
N ARG A 103 24.73 -22.21 11.79
CA ARG A 103 25.75 -22.94 12.56
C ARG A 103 25.24 -24.29 13.05
N ARG A 104 24.05 -24.32 13.66
CA ARG A 104 23.41 -25.56 14.13
C ARG A 104 23.14 -26.53 12.98
N LYS A 105 22.72 -26.03 11.81
CA LYS A 105 22.51 -26.86 10.61
C LYS A 105 23.83 -27.49 10.15
N ARG A 106 24.90 -26.70 10.05
CA ARG A 106 26.23 -27.21 9.68
C ARG A 106 26.76 -28.24 10.68
N GLU A 107 26.61 -27.99 11.97
CA GLU A 107 26.98 -28.94 13.04
C GLU A 107 26.18 -30.24 12.93
N ALA A 108 24.86 -30.16 12.71
CA ALA A 108 24.00 -31.32 12.55
C ALA A 108 24.33 -32.12 11.28
N ASP A 109 24.60 -31.46 10.15
CA ASP A 109 25.01 -32.11 8.91
C ASP A 109 26.37 -32.81 9.08
N MET A 110 27.33 -32.18 9.75
CA MET A 110 28.63 -32.78 10.07
C MET A 110 28.50 -34.01 10.97
N LEU A 111 27.68 -33.93 12.03
CA LEU A 111 27.39 -35.06 12.91
C LEU A 111 26.71 -36.21 12.16
N ARG A 112 25.78 -35.90 11.24
CA ARG A 112 25.10 -36.91 10.41
C ARG A 112 26.08 -37.63 9.48
N GLN A 113 26.98 -36.87 8.83
CA GLN A 113 28.06 -37.44 8.01
C GLN A 113 28.99 -38.33 8.84
N ALA A 114 29.40 -37.87 10.03
CA ALA A 114 30.31 -38.62 10.91
C ALA A 114 29.70 -39.90 11.49
N LYS A 115 28.38 -39.92 11.73
CA LYS A 115 27.65 -41.11 12.18
C LYS A 115 27.44 -42.16 11.07
N GLY A 116 27.93 -41.92 9.85
CA GLY A 116 27.78 -42.85 8.73
C GLY A 116 26.35 -42.93 8.18
N GLU A 117 25.46 -42.04 8.62
CA GLU A 117 24.08 -41.95 8.14
C GLU A 117 24.08 -41.16 6.82
N THR A 118 24.81 -41.68 5.83
CA THR A 118 24.59 -41.30 4.44
C THR A 118 23.17 -41.70 4.10
N VAL A 119 22.39 -40.78 3.55
CA VAL A 119 21.09 -41.05 2.93
C VAL A 119 21.32 -42.06 1.81
N GLY A 120 21.30 -43.33 2.18
CA GLY A 120 21.43 -44.51 1.35
C GLY A 120 20.15 -45.31 1.48
N GLN A 121 19.06 -44.76 0.95
CA GLN A 121 17.94 -45.56 0.49
C GLN A 121 17.23 -44.82 -0.65
N ILE A 122 17.93 -44.79 -1.78
CA ILE A 122 17.28 -44.89 -3.09
C ILE A 122 17.31 -46.40 -3.41
N ALA A 123 16.17 -47.05 -3.28
CA ALA A 123 15.73 -48.23 -4.01
C ALA A 123 14.23 -48.38 -3.79
#